data_AF-A0A9E5AQ58-F1
#
_entry.id   AF-A0A9E5AQ58-F1
#
_cell.length_a   1.000
_cell.length_b   1.000
_cell.length_c   1.000
_cell.angle_alpha   90.00
_cell.angle_beta   90.00
_cell.angle_gamma   90.00
#
_symmetry.space_group_name_H-M   'P 1'
#
loop_
_entity.id
_entity.type
_entity.pdbx_description
1 polymer ?
#
loop_
_entity_poly.entity_id
_entity_poly.type
_entity_poly.pdbx_seq_one_letter_code
_entity_poly.pdbx_strand_id
1 'polypeptide(L)'
;MNKILYFVGVLFVSALFFGTSANVVLANQCTFIQNYVKFGSANDSLDVEKLQRFLNSFEREHLSLTKKFDVETLSAVHRFQQKYSKEVLEPWGVTASTGYVYVTTKHKINEMYCGQRFDYSSSENELINITPAPIVAMKNTSPDTSKLSSSKPIGSTTLADVASKDDLTASVADSTTASPLRNIFSSGITLVVLLLLLALVIYLMVTNRGDIPPPQNPTRIK
;
A
#
# COMPACT_ATOMS: atom_id res chain seq x y z
N MET A 1 -36.81 47.32 -19.93
CA MET A 1 -37.39 46.29 -19.03
C MET A 1 -36.37 45.18 -18.74
N ASN A 2 -35.11 45.49 -18.39
CA ASN A 2 -34.02 44.52 -18.61
C ASN A 2 -33.45 43.86 -17.34
N LYS A 3 -33.87 44.25 -16.12
CA LYS A 3 -33.26 43.73 -14.87
C LYS A 3 -33.55 42.24 -14.59
N ILE A 4 -34.64 41.68 -15.13
CA ILE A 4 -35.02 40.28 -14.90
C ILE A 4 -34.14 39.30 -15.69
N LEU A 5 -33.73 39.65 -16.92
CA LEU A 5 -32.99 38.74 -17.80
C LEU A 5 -31.57 38.43 -17.27
N TYR A 6 -30.92 39.39 -16.61
CA TYR A 6 -29.62 39.20 -15.97
C TYR A 6 -29.67 38.20 -14.80
N PHE A 7 -30.78 38.15 -14.04
CA PHE A 7 -30.89 37.26 -12.89
C PHE A 7 -30.94 35.78 -13.30
N VAL A 8 -31.57 35.49 -14.45
CA VAL A 8 -31.57 34.14 -15.06
C VAL A 8 -30.19 33.77 -15.59
N GLY A 9 -29.47 34.72 -16.21
CA GLY A 9 -28.12 34.49 -16.73
C GLY A 9 -27.07 34.15 -15.65
N VAL A 10 -27.08 34.87 -14.52
CA VAL A 10 -26.12 34.63 -13.42
C VAL A 10 -26.35 33.27 -12.73
N LEU A 11 -27.60 32.80 -12.66
CA LEU A 11 -27.94 31.49 -12.12
C LEU A 11 -27.52 30.32 -13.04
N PHE A 12 -27.39 30.53 -14.36
CA PHE A 12 -26.99 29.46 -15.28
C PHE A 12 -25.46 29.27 -15.38
N VAL A 13 -24.67 30.34 -15.26
CA VAL A 13 -23.20 30.25 -15.36
C VAL A 13 -22.57 29.55 -14.14
N SER A 14 -23.22 29.63 -12.97
CA SER A 14 -22.76 28.95 -11.75
C SER A 14 -23.00 27.43 -11.76
N ALA A 15 -23.94 26.93 -12.58
CA ALA A 15 -24.25 25.50 -12.66
C ALA A 15 -23.18 24.67 -13.43
N LEU A 16 -22.42 25.30 -14.33
CA LEU A 16 -21.42 24.61 -15.17
C LEU A 16 -20.08 24.35 -14.47
N PHE A 17 -19.90 24.82 -13.24
CA PHE A 17 -18.69 24.59 -12.43
C PHE A 17 -18.87 23.62 -11.26
N PHE A 18 -19.99 22.88 -11.21
CA PHE A 18 -20.06 21.62 -10.47
C PHE A 18 -19.32 20.51 -11.20
N GLY A 19 -18.01 20.72 -11.40
CA GLY A 19 -17.10 19.65 -11.80
C GLY A 19 -17.11 18.60 -10.69
N THR A 20 -17.78 17.47 -10.95
CA THR A 20 -17.82 16.35 -10.02
C THR A 20 -16.42 15.82 -9.84
N SER A 21 -15.75 16.20 -8.75
CA SER A 21 -14.54 15.55 -8.30
C SER A 21 -14.90 14.11 -7.95
N ALA A 22 -14.73 13.23 -8.93
CA ALA A 22 -14.61 11.81 -8.67
C ALA A 22 -13.48 11.66 -7.66
N ASN A 23 -13.84 11.39 -6.41
CA ASN A 23 -12.87 11.03 -5.38
C ASN A 23 -12.31 9.67 -5.78
N VAL A 24 -11.27 9.70 -6.63
CA VAL A 24 -10.37 8.58 -6.82
C VAL A 24 -9.73 8.38 -5.46
N VAL A 25 -10.35 7.53 -4.65
CA VAL A 25 -9.71 6.90 -3.50
C VAL A 25 -8.59 6.07 -4.09
N LEU A 26 -7.44 6.73 -4.27
CA LEU A 26 -6.22 6.12 -4.75
C LEU A 26 -5.77 5.19 -3.63
N ALA A 27 -6.29 3.95 -3.67
CA ALA A 27 -6.09 2.96 -2.64
C ALA A 27 -4.59 2.87 -2.35
N ASN A 28 -4.22 3.20 -1.11
CA ASN A 28 -2.82 3.21 -0.72
C ASN A 28 -2.32 1.77 -0.70
N GLN A 29 -1.77 1.34 -1.85
CA GLN A 29 -1.31 -0.02 -2.15
C GLN A 29 -0.05 -0.36 -1.33
N CYS A 30 -0.26 -0.47 -0.03
CA CYS A 30 0.76 -0.81 0.95
C CYS A 30 1.01 -2.33 0.90
N THR A 31 1.71 -2.76 -0.14
CA THR A 31 2.27 -4.11 -0.26
C THR A 31 3.68 -4.12 0.32
N PHE A 32 3.78 -4.35 1.63
CA PHE A 32 5.05 -4.42 2.35
C PHE A 32 5.86 -5.64 1.90
N ILE A 33 5.42 -6.86 2.21
CA ILE A 33 5.93 -8.08 1.58
C ILE A 33 5.14 -8.32 0.29
N GLN A 34 5.85 -8.55 -0.83
CA GLN A 34 5.23 -8.73 -2.15
C GLN A 34 5.16 -10.22 -2.53
N ASN A 35 6.28 -10.92 -2.44
CA ASN A 35 6.45 -12.31 -2.83
C ASN A 35 6.10 -13.28 -1.68
N TYR A 36 5.92 -14.56 -2.02
CA TYR A 36 5.84 -15.62 -1.02
C TYR A 36 7.25 -16.02 -0.56
N VAL A 37 7.44 -16.21 0.73
CA VAL A 37 8.76 -16.46 1.34
C VAL A 37 8.74 -17.80 2.06
N LYS A 38 9.60 -18.75 1.65
CA LYS A 38 9.62 -20.17 2.07
C LYS A 38 11.03 -20.65 2.47
N PHE A 39 11.14 -21.33 3.60
CA PHE A 39 12.42 -21.90 4.04
C PHE A 39 13.00 -22.89 3.01
N GLY A 40 14.32 -22.90 2.87
CA GLY A 40 15.03 -23.75 1.90
C GLY A 40 14.79 -23.41 0.42
N SER A 41 14.06 -22.33 0.11
CA SER A 41 13.74 -21.90 -1.26
C SER A 41 14.55 -20.66 -1.66
N ALA A 42 14.70 -20.41 -2.97
CA ALA A 42 15.24 -19.16 -3.47
C ALA A 42 14.21 -18.04 -3.29
N ASN A 43 14.36 -17.25 -2.22
CA ASN A 43 13.49 -16.13 -1.88
C ASN A 43 14.09 -14.80 -2.33
N ASP A 44 13.26 -13.79 -2.55
CA ASP A 44 13.75 -12.42 -2.65
C ASP A 44 14.34 -11.95 -1.30
N SER A 45 15.54 -11.38 -1.35
CA SER A 45 16.30 -10.99 -0.16
C SER A 45 15.69 -9.77 0.57
N LEU A 46 14.98 -8.89 -0.14
CA LEU A 46 14.35 -7.70 0.45
C LEU A 46 13.05 -8.08 1.17
N ASP A 47 12.24 -8.97 0.60
CA ASP A 47 11.05 -9.50 1.27
C ASP A 47 11.40 -10.35 2.51
N VAL A 48 12.52 -11.08 2.50
CA VAL A 48 13.06 -11.74 3.71
C VAL A 48 13.54 -10.72 4.74
N GLU A 49 14.28 -9.68 4.33
CA GLU A 49 14.73 -8.62 5.24
C GLU A 49 13.54 -7.85 5.87
N LYS A 50 12.50 -7.59 5.08
CA LYS A 50 11.23 -7.00 5.55
C LYS A 50 10.55 -7.91 6.58
N LEU A 51 10.47 -9.21 6.31
CA LEU A 51 9.93 -10.21 7.24
C LEU A 51 10.68 -10.19 8.59
N GLN A 52 12.02 -10.21 8.55
CA GLN A 52 12.86 -10.14 9.75
C GLN A 52 12.63 -8.85 10.54
N ARG A 53 12.58 -7.69 9.86
CA ARG A 53 12.27 -6.38 10.49
C ARG A 53 10.87 -6.35 11.11
N PHE A 54 9.86 -6.88 10.42
CA PHE A 54 8.48 -6.93 10.92
C PHE A 54 8.38 -7.80 12.17
N LEU A 55 8.95 -9.02 12.15
CA LEU A 55 8.95 -9.94 13.29
C LEU A 55 9.62 -9.30 14.51
N ASN A 56 10.76 -8.63 14.33
CA ASN A 56 11.42 -7.91 15.42
C ASN A 56 10.57 -6.74 15.97
N SER A 57 9.93 -5.95 15.11
CA SER A 57 9.17 -4.76 15.52
C SER A 57 7.78 -5.03 16.10
N PHE A 58 7.04 -5.98 15.53
CA PHE A 58 5.64 -6.26 15.90
C PHE A 58 5.50 -7.46 16.85
N GLU A 59 6.35 -8.47 16.70
CA GLU A 59 6.34 -9.70 17.51
C GLU A 59 7.41 -9.74 18.60
N ARG A 60 8.26 -8.70 18.68
CA ARG A 60 9.38 -8.57 19.63
C ARG A 60 10.44 -9.68 19.51
N GLU A 61 10.58 -10.21 18.30
CA GLU A 61 11.66 -11.14 17.97
C GLU A 61 13.03 -10.44 17.98
N HIS A 62 14.10 -11.23 18.02
CA HIS A 62 15.49 -10.75 18.10
C HIS A 62 16.35 -11.29 16.94
N LEU A 63 15.76 -11.39 15.75
CA LEU A 63 16.40 -11.93 14.55
C LEU A 63 17.52 -11.01 14.06
N SER A 64 18.62 -11.62 13.63
CA SER A 64 19.61 -10.92 12.80
C SER A 64 19.03 -10.60 11.43
N LEU A 65 19.32 -9.42 10.88
CA LEU A 65 18.85 -9.00 9.55
C LEU A 65 19.71 -9.61 8.43
N THR A 66 19.76 -10.94 8.38
CA THR A 66 20.62 -11.73 7.49
C THR A 66 20.22 -11.67 6.02
N LYS A 67 18.99 -11.21 5.73
CA LYS A 67 18.32 -11.27 4.41
C LYS A 67 18.19 -12.70 3.86
N LYS A 68 18.38 -13.72 4.70
CA LYS A 68 18.28 -15.15 4.38
C LYS A 68 17.18 -15.76 5.24
N PHE A 69 16.35 -16.63 4.66
CA PHE A 69 15.32 -17.31 5.44
C PHE A 69 15.94 -18.48 6.20
N ASP A 70 16.59 -18.15 7.31
CA ASP A 70 17.31 -19.05 8.21
C ASP A 70 16.40 -19.70 9.26
N VAL A 71 16.98 -20.58 10.10
CA VAL A 71 16.26 -21.39 11.10
C VAL A 71 15.67 -20.53 12.22
N GLU A 72 16.32 -19.41 12.57
CA GLU A 72 15.81 -18.45 13.55
C GLU A 72 14.57 -17.75 12.99
N THR A 73 14.66 -17.24 11.76
CA THR A 73 13.55 -16.60 11.05
C THR A 73 12.39 -17.58 10.84
N LEU A 74 12.66 -18.86 10.52
CA LEU A 74 11.64 -19.92 10.43
C LEU A 74 10.94 -20.14 11.77
N SER A 75 11.71 -20.20 12.87
CA SER A 75 11.17 -20.39 14.22
C SER A 75 10.27 -19.22 14.66
N ALA A 76 10.61 -17.99 14.25
CA ALA A 76 9.78 -16.80 14.46
C ALA A 76 8.50 -16.81 13.61
N VAL A 77 8.57 -17.21 12.33
CA VAL A 77 7.38 -17.43 11.49
C VAL A 77 6.47 -18.49 12.09
N HIS A 78 7.02 -19.56 12.67
CA HIS A 78 6.21 -20.57 13.37
C HIS A 78 5.43 -19.99 14.56
N ARG A 79 6.06 -19.13 15.38
CA ARG A 79 5.39 -18.43 16.49
C ARG A 79 4.31 -17.47 15.99
N PHE A 80 4.59 -16.67 14.96
CA PHE A 80 3.64 -15.76 14.32
C PHE A 80 2.40 -16.49 13.79
N GLN A 81 2.58 -17.56 13.01
CA GLN A 81 1.48 -18.33 12.44
C GLN A 81 0.61 -18.99 13.52
N GLN A 82 1.21 -19.48 14.61
CA GLN A 82 0.44 -20.08 15.70
C GLN A 82 -0.36 -19.03 16.49
N LYS A 83 0.21 -17.83 16.71
CA LYS A 83 -0.41 -16.70 17.39
C LYS A 83 -1.64 -16.17 16.64
N TYR A 84 -1.56 -16.02 15.32
CA TYR A 84 -2.66 -15.60 14.45
C TYR A 84 -3.30 -16.77 13.71
N SER A 85 -3.42 -17.92 14.38
CA SER A 85 -3.85 -19.18 13.77
C SER A 85 -5.24 -19.10 13.13
N LYS A 86 -6.15 -18.26 13.64
CA LYS A 86 -7.49 -18.06 13.07
C LYS A 86 -7.48 -17.35 11.71
N GLU A 87 -6.62 -16.36 11.55
CA GLU A 87 -6.50 -15.62 10.29
C GLU A 87 -5.52 -16.26 9.31
N VAL A 88 -4.59 -17.09 9.82
CA VAL A 88 -3.44 -17.58 9.04
C VAL A 88 -3.52 -19.07 8.71
N LEU A 89 -3.99 -19.93 9.62
CA LEU A 89 -3.96 -21.39 9.50
C LEU A 89 -5.35 -22.02 9.31
N GLU A 90 -6.35 -21.53 10.05
CA GLU A 90 -7.75 -21.97 9.97
C GLU A 90 -8.34 -21.89 8.54
N PRO A 91 -8.03 -20.89 7.69
CA PRO A 91 -8.48 -20.85 6.30
C PRO A 91 -7.93 -21.96 5.39
N TRP A 92 -6.93 -22.72 5.85
CA TRP A 92 -6.37 -23.88 5.13
C TRP A 92 -6.74 -25.22 5.79
N GLY A 93 -7.62 -25.21 6.80
CA GLY A 93 -8.00 -26.41 7.55
C GLY A 93 -6.88 -27.02 8.39
N VAL A 94 -5.79 -26.28 8.67
CA VAL A 94 -4.64 -26.77 9.46
C VAL A 94 -4.53 -26.09 10.82
N THR A 95 -4.03 -26.81 11.81
CA THR A 95 -3.83 -26.32 13.20
C THR A 95 -2.36 -26.11 13.56
N ALA A 96 -1.45 -26.80 12.87
CA ALA A 96 -0.01 -26.66 13.02
C ALA A 96 0.54 -25.65 12.01
N SER A 97 1.47 -24.80 12.45
CA SER A 97 2.17 -23.87 11.58
C SER A 97 3.04 -24.57 10.52
N THR A 98 3.00 -24.05 9.29
CA THR A 98 3.76 -24.58 8.14
C THR A 98 5.14 -23.95 7.95
N GLY A 99 5.39 -22.79 8.58
CA GLY A 99 6.62 -22.00 8.37
C GLY A 99 6.70 -21.30 7.01
N TYR A 100 5.69 -21.43 6.15
CA TYR A 100 5.65 -20.83 4.82
C TYR A 100 4.86 -19.52 4.84
N VAL A 101 5.51 -18.39 4.52
CA VAL A 101 4.85 -17.09 4.32
C VAL A 101 4.14 -17.09 2.95
N TYR A 102 3.02 -17.81 2.90
CA TYR A 102 2.10 -17.86 1.76
C TYR A 102 0.93 -16.86 1.95
N VAL A 103 -0.08 -16.91 1.08
CA VAL A 103 -1.19 -15.93 0.96
C VAL A 103 -1.66 -15.36 2.30
N THR A 104 -2.28 -16.14 3.19
CA THR A 104 -2.84 -15.64 4.46
C THR A 104 -1.78 -15.08 5.42
N THR A 105 -0.55 -15.64 5.40
CA THR A 105 0.55 -15.16 6.26
C THR A 105 1.09 -13.81 5.75
N LYS A 106 1.35 -13.71 4.45
CA LYS A 106 1.73 -12.47 3.75
C LYS A 106 0.68 -11.38 3.96
N HIS A 107 -0.60 -11.75 3.83
CA HIS A 107 -1.75 -10.86 4.02
C HIS A 107 -1.79 -10.32 5.45
N LYS A 108 -1.74 -11.19 6.46
CA LYS A 108 -1.75 -10.81 7.88
C LYS A 108 -0.58 -9.88 8.26
N ILE A 109 0.61 -10.15 7.72
CA ILE A 109 1.79 -9.27 7.89
C ILE A 109 1.55 -7.90 7.26
N ASN A 110 1.05 -7.85 6.02
CA ASN A 110 0.76 -6.60 5.33
C ASN A 110 -0.36 -5.80 6.04
N GLU A 111 -1.45 -6.43 6.48
CA GLU A 111 -2.51 -5.77 7.27
C GLU A 111 -1.93 -5.09 8.52
N MET A 112 -1.13 -5.83 9.29
CA MET A 112 -0.53 -5.35 10.54
C MET A 112 0.48 -4.22 10.31
N TYR A 113 1.30 -4.32 9.26
CA TYR A 113 2.27 -3.28 8.91
C TYR A 113 1.60 -2.00 8.42
N CYS A 114 0.53 -2.14 7.63
CA CYS A 114 -0.13 -1.02 6.95
C CYS A 114 -1.27 -0.39 7.75
N GLY A 115 -1.67 -0.97 8.88
CA GLY A 115 -2.72 -0.45 9.76
C GLY A 115 -4.13 -0.48 9.16
N GLN A 116 -4.35 -1.25 8.09
CA GLN A 116 -5.61 -1.37 7.36
C GLN A 116 -5.85 -2.83 6.99
N ARG A 117 -7.12 -3.22 6.83
CA ARG A 117 -7.45 -4.52 6.25
C ARG A 117 -7.47 -4.48 4.73
N PHE A 118 -7.22 -5.62 4.12
CA PHE A 118 -7.27 -5.81 2.68
C PHE A 118 -8.21 -6.96 2.34
N ASP A 119 -8.92 -6.87 1.23
CA ASP A 119 -9.57 -8.03 0.63
C ASP A 119 -8.53 -8.87 -0.13
N TYR A 120 -8.68 -10.19 -0.13
CA TYR A 120 -7.86 -11.07 -0.98
C TYR A 120 -8.17 -10.82 -2.47
N SER A 121 -7.17 -10.91 -3.34
CA SER A 121 -7.41 -10.88 -4.79
C SER A 121 -8.23 -12.10 -5.26
N SER A 122 -8.88 -12.04 -6.43
CA SER A 122 -9.75 -13.13 -6.91
C SER A 122 -9.03 -14.48 -7.00
N SER A 123 -7.76 -14.50 -7.43
CA SER A 123 -6.93 -15.69 -7.51
C SER A 123 -6.41 -16.16 -6.13
N GLU A 124 -6.22 -15.25 -5.17
CA GLU A 124 -5.92 -15.63 -3.78
C GLU A 124 -7.14 -16.26 -3.09
N ASN A 125 -8.36 -15.75 -3.36
CA ASN A 125 -9.59 -16.40 -2.91
C ASN A 125 -9.79 -17.78 -3.57
N GLU A 126 -9.47 -17.94 -4.86
CA GLU A 126 -9.51 -19.23 -5.55
C GLU A 126 -8.56 -20.24 -4.90
N LEU A 127 -7.31 -19.85 -4.63
CA LEU A 127 -6.33 -20.69 -3.93
C LEU A 127 -6.81 -21.11 -2.53
N ILE A 128 -7.35 -20.17 -1.74
CA ILE A 128 -7.89 -20.44 -0.40
C ILE A 128 -9.12 -21.36 -0.46
N ASN A 129 -10.00 -21.20 -1.46
CA ASN A 129 -11.23 -21.99 -1.58
C ASN A 129 -11.04 -23.41 -2.15
N ILE A 130 -9.98 -23.66 -2.92
CA ILE A 130 -9.65 -24.99 -3.45
C ILE A 130 -8.97 -25.87 -2.38
N THR A 131 -8.29 -25.27 -1.41
CA THR A 131 -7.40 -25.96 -0.45
C THR A 131 -7.84 -25.99 1.05
N PRO A 132 -9.06 -25.58 1.49
CA PRO A 132 -9.37 -25.47 2.92
C PRO A 132 -9.79 -26.81 3.55
N ALA A 133 -9.98 -27.85 2.72
CA ALA A 133 -10.29 -29.19 3.18
C ALA A 133 -8.99 -29.94 3.56
N PRO A 134 -9.00 -30.74 4.66
CA PRO A 134 -7.80 -31.46 5.08
C PRO A 134 -7.34 -32.46 4.02
N ILE A 135 -6.02 -32.63 3.90
CA ILE A 135 -5.29 -33.49 2.95
C ILE A 135 -5.58 -35.00 3.16
N VAL A 136 -6.60 -35.34 3.94
CA VAL A 136 -7.08 -36.68 4.28
C VAL A 136 -8.31 -37.08 3.44
N ALA A 137 -9.01 -36.12 2.83
CA ALA A 137 -10.32 -36.35 2.19
C ALA A 137 -10.28 -36.77 0.71
N MET A 138 -9.11 -36.81 0.05
CA MET A 138 -8.99 -37.26 -1.34
C MET A 138 -8.14 -38.53 -1.51
N LYS A 139 -8.88 -39.64 -1.52
CA LYS A 139 -8.65 -40.84 -2.35
C LYS A 139 -7.48 -41.75 -1.98
N ASN A 140 -7.76 -42.62 -1.03
CA ASN A 140 -7.18 -43.96 -0.92
C ASN A 140 -7.20 -44.68 -2.30
N THR A 141 -6.06 -44.74 -2.97
CA THR A 141 -5.79 -45.75 -4.01
C THR A 141 -4.33 -46.20 -3.89
N SER A 142 -4.10 -47.15 -2.98
CA SER A 142 -2.92 -48.02 -3.01
C SER A 142 -2.91 -48.77 -4.35
N PRO A 143 -1.74 -48.92 -5.00
CA PRO A 143 -1.03 -50.17 -4.77
C PRO A 143 0.38 -49.97 -4.19
N ASP A 144 0.54 -50.55 -3.01
CA ASP A 144 1.76 -51.04 -2.36
C ASP A 144 2.88 -51.44 -3.34
N THR A 145 4.09 -50.94 -3.08
CA THR A 145 5.27 -51.81 -3.19
C THR A 145 6.37 -51.39 -2.22
N SER A 146 6.42 -52.09 -1.09
CA SER A 146 7.65 -52.56 -0.43
C SER A 146 8.75 -51.55 0.00
N LYS A 147 8.85 -51.33 1.31
CA LYS A 147 9.96 -51.89 2.16
C LYS A 147 11.40 -51.72 1.63
N LEU A 148 12.27 -50.99 2.36
CA LEU A 148 13.44 -51.55 3.10
C LEU A 148 14.27 -50.52 3.90
N SER A 149 14.67 -50.93 5.11
CA SER A 149 15.81 -50.55 5.97
C SER A 149 16.32 -49.09 6.08
N SER A 150 16.17 -48.59 7.31
CA SER A 150 17.22 -47.99 8.15
C SER A 150 18.67 -48.15 7.69
N SER A 151 19.45 -47.05 7.77
CA SER A 151 20.89 -47.12 8.06
C SER A 151 21.40 -45.85 8.77
N LYS A 152 22.05 -46.04 9.93
CA LYS A 152 22.88 -45.09 10.69
C LYS A 152 23.89 -45.96 11.45
N PRO A 153 25.23 -45.71 11.39
CA PRO A 153 25.84 -44.94 12.49
C PRO A 153 27.17 -44.19 12.19
N ILE A 154 27.47 -43.17 13.03
CA ILE A 154 28.83 -42.64 13.37
C ILE A 154 29.59 -41.94 12.21
N GLY A 155 30.42 -40.90 12.38
CA GLY A 155 30.80 -40.09 13.55
C GLY A 155 32.29 -39.68 13.51
N SER A 156 32.69 -38.58 14.19
CA SER A 156 34.08 -38.04 14.27
C SER A 156 34.61 -37.37 12.97
N THR A 157 35.53 -36.37 12.96
CA THR A 157 36.18 -35.57 14.04
C THR A 157 36.53 -34.13 13.57
N THR A 158 36.89 -33.29 14.55
CA THR A 158 37.24 -31.85 14.61
C THR A 158 38.46 -31.30 13.82
N LEU A 159 38.65 -29.96 13.91
CA LEU A 159 39.85 -29.10 13.64
C LEU A 159 39.99 -28.50 12.23
N ALA A 160 40.62 -27.34 11.99
CA ALA A 160 40.86 -26.10 12.77
C ALA A 160 41.49 -25.00 11.86
N ASP A 161 41.36 -23.72 12.22
CA ASP A 161 42.08 -22.51 11.69
C ASP A 161 41.89 -22.20 10.18
N VAL A 162 42.03 -20.98 9.63
CA VAL A 162 43.00 -19.85 9.83
C VAL A 162 42.29 -18.47 9.70
N ALA A 163 42.95 -17.37 10.11
CA ALA A 163 42.40 -16.01 10.22
C ALA A 163 43.01 -14.97 9.24
N SER A 164 42.65 -13.68 9.43
CA SER A 164 43.07 -12.46 8.67
C SER A 164 42.38 -12.28 7.30
N LYS A 165 41.82 -11.12 6.90
CA LYS A 165 42.20 -9.67 6.88
C LYS A 165 42.65 -9.22 5.46
N ASP A 166 42.40 -8.00 5.00
CA ASP A 166 41.47 -6.94 5.51
C ASP A 166 40.17 -6.89 4.66
N ASP A 167 39.77 -5.92 3.83
CA ASP A 167 40.25 -4.58 3.39
C ASP A 167 39.04 -3.64 3.16
N LEU A 168 39.24 -2.32 2.98
CA LEU A 168 38.19 -1.30 2.86
C LEU A 168 38.50 -0.24 1.79
N THR A 169 37.78 -0.24 0.67
CA THR A 169 37.75 0.89 -0.29
C THR A 169 36.34 1.26 -0.74
N ALA A 170 36.11 2.56 -0.94
CA ALA A 170 34.84 3.17 -1.32
C ALA A 170 35.06 4.25 -2.41
N SER A 171 33.99 4.88 -2.91
CA SER A 171 33.92 5.74 -4.12
C SER A 171 34.05 4.94 -5.44
N VAL A 172 33.59 5.39 -6.61
CA VAL A 172 33.35 6.75 -7.14
C VAL A 172 32.04 6.82 -7.98
N ALA A 173 31.47 8.03 -8.15
CA ALA A 173 30.38 8.42 -9.07
C ALA A 173 28.98 7.84 -8.78
N ASP A 174 27.86 8.58 -8.74
CA ASP A 174 27.44 9.89 -9.29
C ASP A 174 27.30 10.00 -10.82
N SER A 175 26.06 9.89 -11.30
CA SER A 175 25.49 10.88 -12.24
C SER A 175 23.97 10.74 -12.39
N THR A 176 23.34 11.89 -12.58
CA THR A 176 21.93 12.10 -12.98
C THR A 176 21.53 11.24 -14.20
N THR A 177 20.32 10.68 -14.24
CA THR A 177 19.08 11.31 -14.73
C THR A 177 17.91 10.29 -14.59
N ALA A 178 16.61 10.63 -14.66
CA ALA A 178 15.95 11.85 -15.10
C ALA A 178 14.74 12.22 -14.21
N SER A 179 14.34 13.49 -14.24
CA SER A 179 13.15 13.98 -13.55
C SER A 179 11.87 13.69 -14.34
N PRO A 180 10.81 13.09 -13.76
CA PRO A 180 9.45 13.40 -14.19
C PRO A 180 9.15 14.87 -13.84
N LEU A 181 8.44 15.58 -14.71
CA LEU A 181 8.24 17.02 -14.61
C LEU A 181 7.58 17.40 -13.27
N ARG A 182 8.22 18.34 -12.54
CA ARG A 182 7.62 18.94 -11.34
C ARG A 182 6.32 19.65 -11.73
N ASN A 183 5.22 19.29 -11.10
CA ASN A 183 3.91 19.88 -11.36
C ASN A 183 3.77 21.24 -10.62
N ILE A 184 4.53 22.25 -11.08
CA ILE A 184 4.64 23.58 -10.43
C ILE A 184 3.44 24.48 -10.80
N PHE A 185 2.23 24.05 -10.44
CA PHE A 185 1.03 24.91 -10.41
C PHE A 185 0.13 24.57 -9.21
N SER A 186 0.71 24.59 -8.02
CA SER A 186 -0.02 24.55 -6.74
C SER A 186 -0.07 25.95 -6.13
N SER A 187 -1.18 26.27 -5.47
CA SER A 187 -1.57 27.54 -4.80
C SER A 187 -1.56 28.84 -5.63
N GLY A 188 -0.49 29.13 -6.38
CA GLY A 188 -0.26 30.44 -7.00
C GLY A 188 -1.32 30.86 -8.02
N ILE A 189 -1.64 30.00 -9.00
CA ILE A 189 -2.68 30.29 -10.00
C ILE A 189 -4.06 30.48 -9.34
N THR A 190 -4.40 29.66 -8.35
CA THR A 190 -5.69 29.74 -7.65
C THR A 190 -5.91 31.10 -7.00
N LEU A 191 -4.86 31.66 -6.38
CA LEU A 191 -4.92 33.00 -5.78
C LEU A 191 -5.07 34.10 -6.85
N VAL A 192 -4.33 34.03 -7.95
CA VAL A 192 -4.42 35.01 -9.05
C VAL A 192 -5.80 35.00 -9.70
N VAL A 193 -6.37 33.81 -9.97
CA VAL A 193 -7.73 33.67 -10.52
C VAL A 193 -8.77 34.23 -9.55
N LEU A 194 -8.65 33.96 -8.25
CA LEU A 194 -9.56 34.50 -7.23
C LEU A 194 -9.51 36.04 -7.17
N LEU A 195 -8.31 36.64 -7.23
CA LEU A 195 -8.12 38.09 -7.24
C LEU A 195 -8.70 38.74 -8.50
N LEU A 196 -8.54 38.12 -9.67
CA LEU A 196 -9.13 38.60 -10.93
C LEU A 196 -10.67 38.55 -10.89
N LEU A 197 -11.26 37.49 -10.33
CA LEU A 197 -12.71 37.38 -10.16
C LEU A 197 -13.26 38.44 -9.18
N LEU A 198 -12.56 38.68 -8.06
CA LEU A 198 -12.94 39.75 -7.12
C LEU A 198 -12.84 41.14 -7.76
N ALA A 199 -11.77 41.41 -8.53
CA ALA A 199 -11.61 42.66 -9.27
C ALA A 199 -12.73 42.88 -10.30
N LEU A 200 -13.14 41.81 -11.02
CA LEU A 200 -14.25 41.86 -11.97
C LEU A 200 -15.58 42.19 -11.28
N VAL A 201 -15.88 41.56 -10.13
CA VAL A 201 -17.10 41.85 -9.35
C VAL A 201 -17.09 43.30 -8.84
N ILE A 202 -15.96 43.81 -8.35
CA ILE A 202 -15.83 45.21 -7.91
C ILE A 202 -16.03 46.17 -9.09
N TYR A 203 -15.43 45.90 -10.25
CA TYR A 203 -15.60 46.71 -11.46
C TYR A 203 -17.08 46.76 -11.91
N LEU A 204 -17.78 45.63 -11.88
CA LEU A 204 -19.22 45.57 -12.18
C LEU A 204 -20.05 46.32 -11.13
N MET A 205 -19.71 46.26 -9.85
CA MET A 205 -20.39 47.02 -8.78
C MET A 205 -20.17 48.54 -8.87
N VAL A 206 -19.04 49.00 -9.44
CA VAL A 206 -18.75 50.42 -9.67
C VAL A 206 -19.45 50.92 -10.93
N THR A 207 -19.34 50.20 -12.05
CA THR A 207 -19.97 50.60 -13.33
C THR A 207 -21.51 50.60 -13.27
N ASN A 208 -22.13 49.74 -12.47
CA ASN A 208 -23.59 49.75 -12.24
C ASN A 208 -24.08 50.87 -11.28
N ARG A 209 -23.23 51.82 -10.87
CA ARG A 209 -23.65 53.02 -10.11
C ARG A 209 -23.95 54.25 -10.99
N GLY A 210 -24.00 54.08 -12.31
CA GLY A 210 -24.52 55.11 -13.21
C GLY A 210 -25.97 55.49 -12.90
N ASP A 211 -26.32 56.73 -13.26
CA ASP A 211 -27.70 57.23 -13.41
C ASP A 211 -28.58 57.25 -12.14
N ILE A 212 -28.13 57.98 -11.12
CA ILE A 212 -29.06 58.72 -10.25
C ILE A 212 -29.50 59.96 -11.05
N PRO A 213 -30.78 60.09 -11.47
CA PRO A 213 -31.23 61.26 -12.22
C PRO A 213 -31.21 62.52 -11.32
N PRO A 214 -30.86 63.69 -11.86
CA PRO A 214 -30.84 64.93 -11.08
C PRO A 214 -32.25 65.29 -10.56
N PRO A 215 -32.35 65.91 -9.36
CA PRO A 215 -33.64 66.24 -8.76
C PRO A 215 -34.42 67.23 -9.64
N GLN A 216 -35.64 66.85 -10.02
CA GLN A 216 -36.53 67.68 -10.81
C GLN A 216 -36.99 68.88 -9.96
N ASN A 217 -36.61 70.08 -10.37
CA ASN A 217 -36.99 71.33 -9.69
C ASN A 217 -38.50 71.58 -9.89
N PRO A 218 -39.33 71.69 -8.82
CA PRO A 218 -40.77 71.84 -8.96
C PRO A 218 -41.13 73.12 -9.74
N THR A 219 -41.83 72.94 -10.86
CA THR A 219 -42.22 74.03 -11.76
C THR A 219 -43.11 75.04 -11.05
N ARG A 220 -42.68 76.31 -10.99
CA ARG A 220 -43.51 77.41 -10.47
C ARG A 220 -44.74 77.60 -11.37
N ILE A 221 -45.88 77.09 -10.92
CA ILE A 221 -47.21 77.48 -11.44
C ILE A 221 -47.42 78.98 -11.12
N LYS A 222 -48.01 79.70 -12.06
CA LYS A 222 -48.36 81.13 -11.96
C LYS A 222 -49.78 81.33 -11.46
#